data_AF-R2R1I7-F1
#
_entry.id   AF-R2R1I7-F1
#
_cell.length_a   1.000
_cell.length_b   1.000
_cell.length_c   1.000
_cell.angle_alpha   90.00
_cell.angle_beta   90.00
_cell.angle_gamma   90.00
#
_symmetry.space_group_name_H-M   'P 1'
#
loop_
_entity.id
_entity.type
_entity.pdbx_description
1 polymer ?
#
loop_
_entity_poly.entity_id
_entity_poly.type
_entity_poly.pdbx_seq_one_letter_code
_entity_poly.pdbx_strand_id
1 'polypeptide(L)'
;MTAIDDLIIKKKNDSLTFSKEYEKEAQRLEIAIAVAQLRKELGYTQRELAEKVGKPQSTIARIENGTVNVSFKVLYEIATKVGKELHVEFK
;
A
#
# COMPACT_ATOMS: atom_id res chain seq x y z
N MET A 1 7.83 7.09 -21.07
CA MET A 1 8.85 7.31 -20.03
C MET A 1 8.92 8.80 -19.78
N THR A 2 8.82 9.20 -18.53
CA THR A 2 8.92 10.60 -18.08
C THR A 2 10.36 10.92 -17.70
N ALA A 3 10.71 12.20 -17.61
CA ALA A 3 12.04 12.63 -17.13
C ALA A 3 12.35 12.14 -15.70
N ILE A 4 11.33 11.86 -14.90
CA ILE A 4 11.48 11.29 -13.56
C ILE A 4 11.87 9.81 -13.65
N ASP A 5 11.25 9.05 -14.55
CA ASP A 5 11.55 7.63 -14.74
C ASP A 5 13.02 7.42 -15.14
N ASP A 6 13.52 8.25 -16.08
CA ASP A 6 14.90 8.20 -16.54
C ASP A 6 15.90 8.49 -15.40
N LEU A 7 15.56 9.46 -14.54
CA LEU A 7 16.38 9.80 -13.38
C LEU A 7 16.42 8.66 -12.36
N ILE A 8 15.28 8.01 -12.11
CA ILE A 8 15.19 6.85 -11.23
C ILE A 8 16.05 5.71 -11.77
N ILE A 9 15.95 5.39 -13.06
CA ILE A 9 16.76 4.33 -13.70
C ILE A 9 18.25 4.60 -13.49
N LYS A 10 18.70 5.83 -13.76
CA LYS A 10 20.09 6.23 -13.56
C LYS A 10 20.51 6.04 -12.09
N LYS A 11 19.71 6.52 -11.14
CA LYS A 11 20.01 6.41 -9.70
C LYS A 11 20.05 4.97 -9.21
N LYS A 12 19.18 4.09 -9.73
CA LYS A 12 19.20 2.65 -9.40
C LYS A 12 20.48 1.98 -9.88
N ASN A 13 20.95 2.30 -11.07
CA ASN A 13 22.20 1.76 -11.62
C ASN A 13 23.44 2.27 -10.86
N ASP A 14 23.42 3.53 -10.43
CA ASP A 14 24.55 4.16 -9.74
C ASP A 14 24.68 3.73 -8.26
N SER A 15 23.61 3.21 -7.63
CA SER A 15 23.60 2.89 -6.20
C SER A 15 22.70 1.71 -5.84
N LEU A 16 23.31 0.65 -5.32
CA LEU A 16 22.61 -0.52 -4.79
C LEU A 16 21.69 -0.16 -3.61
N THR A 17 22.12 0.74 -2.72
CA THR A 17 21.31 1.19 -1.58
C THR A 17 20.07 1.94 -2.05
N PHE A 18 20.22 2.85 -3.02
CA PHE A 18 19.07 3.54 -3.62
C PHE A 18 18.13 2.56 -4.28
N SER A 19 18.65 1.60 -5.06
CA SER A 19 17.83 0.60 -5.72
C SER A 19 17.00 -0.20 -4.70
N LYS A 20 17.61 -0.70 -3.62
CA LYS A 20 16.91 -1.50 -2.61
C LYS A 20 15.82 -0.72 -1.88
N GLU A 21 16.12 0.50 -1.43
CA GLU A 21 15.10 1.32 -0.75
C GLU A 21 14.00 1.74 -1.73
N TYR A 22 14.34 2.09 -2.98
CA TYR A 22 13.34 2.42 -3.98
C TYR A 22 12.35 1.26 -4.23
N GLU A 23 12.84 0.03 -4.39
CA GLU A 23 11.98 -1.15 -4.56
C GLU A 23 11.05 -1.36 -3.36
N LYS A 24 11.58 -1.20 -2.14
CA LYS A 24 10.79 -1.29 -0.91
C LYS A 24 9.71 -0.19 -0.84
N GLU A 25 10.01 1.03 -1.27
CA GLU A 25 9.02 2.11 -1.33
C GLU A 25 7.99 1.88 -2.43
N ALA A 26 8.40 1.35 -3.58
CA ALA A 26 7.50 0.96 -4.66
C ALA A 26 6.50 -0.10 -4.15
N GLN A 27 6.97 -1.16 -3.50
CA GLN A 27 6.11 -2.18 -2.89
C GLN A 27 5.16 -1.59 -1.84
N ARG A 28 5.62 -0.66 -1.00
CA ARG A 28 4.75 0.01 -0.03
C ARG A 28 3.65 0.82 -0.70
N LEU A 29 3.94 1.50 -1.81
CA LEU A 29 2.96 2.24 -2.59
C LEU A 29 1.97 1.32 -3.30
N GLU A 30 2.41 0.17 -3.80
CA GLU A 30 1.51 -0.85 -4.37
C GLU A 30 0.48 -1.31 -3.35
N ILE A 31 0.91 -1.61 -2.12
CA ILE A 31 0.00 -1.98 -1.02
C ILE A 31 -0.97 -0.82 -0.70
N ALA A 32 -0.47 0.41 -0.65
CA ALA A 32 -1.28 1.60 -0.39
C ALA A 32 -2.39 1.76 -1.44
N ILE A 33 -2.05 1.61 -2.72
CA ILE A 33 -2.98 1.66 -3.85
C ILE A 33 -4.00 0.54 -3.76
N ALA A 34 -3.57 -0.70 -3.48
CA ALA A 34 -4.47 -1.85 -3.37
C ALA A 34 -5.53 -1.66 -2.27
N VAL A 35 -5.14 -1.16 -1.10
CA VAL A 35 -6.09 -0.87 0.00
C VAL A 35 -7.05 0.26 -0.40
N ALA A 36 -6.55 1.32 -1.03
CA ALA A 36 -7.39 2.43 -1.49
C ALA A 36 -8.39 2.00 -2.58
N GLN A 37 -7.98 1.12 -3.49
CA GLN A 37 -8.85 0.55 -4.53
C GLN A 37 -9.94 -0.32 -3.92
N LEU A 38 -9.57 -1.27 -3.05
CA LEU A 38 -10.52 -2.10 -2.32
C LEU A 38 -11.58 -1.24 -1.61
N ARG A 39 -11.15 -0.18 -0.92
CA ARG A 39 -12.06 0.75 -0.25
C ARG A 39 -13.04 1.40 -1.22
N LYS A 40 -12.54 1.91 -2.35
CA LYS A 40 -13.34 2.59 -3.38
C LYS A 40 -14.33 1.62 -4.04
N GLU A 41 -13.92 0.39 -4.33
CA GLU A 41 -14.79 -0.66 -4.89
C GLU A 41 -15.97 -1.00 -3.97
N LEU A 42 -15.73 -0.96 -2.66
CA LEU A 42 -16.77 -1.16 -1.65
C LEU A 42 -17.64 0.09 -1.41
N GLY A 43 -17.33 1.22 -2.04
CA GLY A 43 -18.05 2.48 -1.86
C GLY A 43 -17.83 3.13 -0.49
N TYR A 44 -16.77 2.78 0.23
CA TYR A 44 -16.52 3.28 1.59
C TYR A 44 -15.65 4.55 1.61
N THR A 45 -15.96 5.45 2.54
CA THR A 45 -15.04 6.47 3.04
C THR A 45 -13.93 5.80 3.88
N GLN A 46 -12.82 6.51 4.09
CA GLN A 46 -11.74 6.01 4.96
C GLN A 46 -12.23 5.74 6.39
N ARG A 47 -13.19 6.53 6.88
CA ARG A 47 -13.78 6.35 8.21
C ARG A 47 -14.62 5.09 8.28
N GLU A 48 -15.47 4.83 7.29
CA GLU A 48 -16.32 3.61 7.26
C GLU A 48 -15.49 2.33 7.16
N LEU A 49 -14.42 2.32 6.34
CA LEU A 49 -13.50 1.19 6.32
C LEU A 49 -12.84 0.99 7.68
N ALA A 50 -12.40 2.07 8.32
CA ALA A 50 -11.76 2.01 9.63
C ALA A 50 -12.69 1.46 10.72
N GLU A 51 -13.94 1.91 10.73
CA GLU A 51 -15.00 1.41 11.64
C GLU A 51 -15.24 -0.08 11.43
N LYS A 52 -15.34 -0.54 10.18
CA LYS A 52 -15.57 -1.96 9.86
C LYS A 52 -14.40 -2.85 10.29
N VAL A 53 -13.18 -2.34 10.20
CA VAL A 53 -11.95 -3.05 10.59
C VAL A 53 -11.65 -2.92 12.10
N GLY A 54 -12.30 -1.98 12.80
CA GLY A 54 -12.03 -1.70 14.21
C GLY A 54 -10.69 -1.01 14.43
N LYS A 55 -10.36 -0.03 13.58
CA LYS A 55 -9.11 0.75 13.63
C LYS A 55 -9.41 2.25 13.58
N PRO A 56 -8.50 3.12 14.05
CA PRO A 56 -8.63 4.56 13.83
C PRO A 56 -8.60 4.91 12.34
N GLN A 57 -9.39 5.89 11.90
CA GLN A 57 -9.36 6.38 10.51
C GLN A 57 -7.95 6.83 10.08
N SER A 58 -7.17 7.40 10.99
CA SER A 58 -5.76 7.77 10.74
C SER A 58 -4.86 6.58 10.41
N THR A 59 -5.24 5.36 10.80
CA THR A 59 -4.52 4.15 10.41
C THR A 59 -4.79 3.83 8.94
N ILE A 60 -6.05 3.85 8.51
CA ILE A 60 -6.40 3.66 7.09
C ILE A 60 -5.78 4.76 6.23
N ALA A 61 -5.84 6.01 6.66
CA ALA A 61 -5.23 7.12 5.92
C ALA A 61 -3.71 6.95 5.76
N ARG A 62 -2.99 6.55 6.81
CA ARG A 62 -1.54 6.33 6.72
C ARG A 62 -1.18 5.18 5.79
N ILE A 63 -1.99 4.11 5.78
CA ILE A 63 -1.82 2.97 4.87
C ILE A 63 -2.03 3.44 3.42
N GLU A 64 -3.15 4.11 3.13
CA GLU A 64 -3.47 4.58 1.76
C GLU A 64 -2.52 5.67 1.25
N ASN A 65 -1.91 6.44 2.16
CA ASN A 65 -0.88 7.42 1.82
C ASN A 65 0.53 6.79 1.70
N GLY A 66 0.68 5.50 1.97
CA GLY A 66 1.98 4.81 1.92
C GLY A 66 3.01 5.36 2.93
N THR A 67 2.54 5.85 4.09
CA THR A 67 3.39 6.47 5.12
C THR A 67 3.69 5.53 6.30
N VAL A 68 3.20 4.29 6.24
CA VAL A 68 3.44 3.26 7.25
C VAL A 68 3.72 1.92 6.57
N ASN A 69 4.62 1.15 7.16
CA ASN A 69 4.78 -0.26 6.80
C ASN A 69 3.64 -1.06 7.44
N VAL A 70 2.63 -1.42 6.64
CA VAL A 70 1.47 -2.18 7.12
C VAL A 70 1.83 -3.65 7.29
N SER A 71 1.45 -4.25 8.41
CA SER A 71 1.71 -5.66 8.65
C SER A 71 0.71 -6.54 7.90
N PHE A 72 1.12 -7.76 7.57
CA PHE A 72 0.24 -8.79 7.02
C PHE A 72 -1.02 -8.98 7.86
N LYS A 73 -0.90 -8.96 9.20
CA LYS A 73 -2.04 -9.06 10.12
C LYS A 73 -3.09 -7.99 9.85
N VAL A 74 -2.69 -6.75 9.63
CA VAL A 74 -3.64 -5.65 9.35
C VAL A 74 -4.28 -5.84 7.97
N LEU A 75 -3.52 -6.25 6.95
CA LEU A 75 -4.07 -6.55 5.63
C LEU A 75 -5.11 -7.69 5.69
N TYR A 76 -4.82 -8.73 6.47
CA TYR A 76 -5.72 -9.85 6.70
C TYR A 76 -7.00 -9.43 7.45
N GLU A 77 -6.86 -8.59 8.49
CA GLU A 77 -8.01 -8.00 9.20
C GLU A 77 -8.88 -7.16 8.26
N ILE A 78 -8.27 -6.35 7.39
CA ILE A 78 -9.00 -5.57 6.37
C ILE A 78 -9.81 -6.51 5.48
N ALA A 79 -9.16 -7.49 4.84
CA ALA A 79 -9.80 -8.41 3.91
C ALA A 79 -10.98 -9.16 4.56
N THR A 80 -10.75 -9.80 5.70
CA THR A 80 -11.78 -10.60 6.39
C THR A 80 -12.96 -9.77 6.86
N LYS A 81 -12.74 -8.55 7.38
CA LYS A 81 -13.82 -7.67 7.85
C LYS A 81 -14.66 -7.08 6.72
N VAL A 82 -14.12 -7.04 5.50
CA VAL A 82 -14.88 -6.64 4.30
C VAL A 82 -15.42 -7.82 3.50
N GLY A 83 -15.28 -9.06 3.98
CA GLY A 83 -15.78 -10.26 3.30
C GLY A 83 -14.99 -10.60 2.03
N LYS A 84 -13.68 -10.31 2.03
CA LYS A 84 -12.75 -10.62 0.95
C LYS A 84 -11.66 -11.58 1.46
N GLU A 85 -10.95 -12.19 0.52
CA GLU A 85 -9.80 -13.05 0.80
C GLU A 85 -8.50 -12.30 0.51
N LEU A 86 -7.51 -12.46 1.38
CA LEU A 86 -6.17 -11.92 1.15
C LEU A 86 -5.36 -12.94 0.35
N HIS A 87 -4.94 -12.56 -0.86
CA HIS A 87 -4.05 -13.35 -1.71
C HIS A 87 -2.64 -12.75 -1.71
N VAL A 88 -1.61 -13.60 -1.71
CA VAL A 88 -0.20 -13.19 -1.77
C VAL A 88 0.47 -13.99 -2.88
N GLU A 89 1.11 -13.27 -3.81
CA GLU A 89 1.90 -13.83 -4.91
C GLU A 89 3.34 -13.31 -4.84
N PHE A 90 4.30 -14.16 -5.24
CA PHE A 90 5.69 -13.76 -5.44
C PHE A 90 5.90 -13.52 -6.94
N LYS A 91 6.56 -12.41 -7.30
CA LYS A 91 6.94 -12.05 -8.66
C LYS A 91 8.44 -12.14 -8.84
#